data_AF-C4JX56-F1
#
_entry.id   AF-C4JX56-F1
#
_cell.length_a   1.000
_cell.length_b   1.000
_cell.length_c   1.000
_cell.angle_alpha   90.00
_cell.angle_beta   90.00
_cell.angle_gamma   90.00
#
_symmetry.space_group_name_H-M   'P 1'
#
loop_
_entity.id
_entity.type
_entity.pdbx_description
1 polymer ?
#
loop_
_entity_poly.entity_id
_entity_poly.type
_entity_poly.pdbx_seq_one_letter_code
_entity_poly.pdbx_strand_id
1 'polypeptide(L)'
;MALEPESPNGFLDNSDNLCHAGFLGVARQMIRPVVLRLRQLLQENPARSAGSLVITGHSTGGAIASLLYAHMLAQTVKSDLVNLRNSFNRIHCISFGAPPVSTLPLNKPSRREYQNWLFFSIINEGDPVSLSETAYVRSLIDLYNSPPPSARPASFLSRKLSFFSSKQRRGFDKRKSTSAVWCRPASTLSLPGRLVVLRGNEGKDGKQRAEAYLTRNEELAGIVFGDVMMHSMALYQRRVEILATEAACVKMDEGS
;
A
#
# COMPACT_ATOMS: atom_id res chain seq x y z
N MET A 1 -1.26 -6.46 23.67
CA MET A 1 -2.73 -6.50 23.59
C MET A 1 -3.10 -6.09 22.17
N ALA A 2 -3.71 -6.97 21.37
CA ALA A 2 -4.22 -6.54 20.06
C ALA A 2 -5.44 -5.64 20.31
N LEU A 3 -5.50 -4.48 19.65
CA LEU A 3 -6.70 -3.66 19.69
C LEU A 3 -7.74 -4.31 18.79
N GLU A 4 -8.84 -4.77 19.38
CA GLU A 4 -9.97 -5.30 18.63
C GLU A 4 -10.54 -4.23 17.68
N PRO A 5 -10.98 -4.59 16.47
CA PRO A 5 -11.67 -3.67 15.58
C PRO A 5 -12.91 -3.05 16.23
N GLU A 6 -13.14 -1.77 15.99
CA GLU A 6 -14.22 -0.97 16.59
C GLU A 6 -15.19 -0.47 15.52
N SER A 7 -16.47 -0.32 15.88
CA SER A 7 -17.47 0.26 15.00
C SER A 7 -17.15 1.73 14.65
N PRO A 8 -17.16 2.11 13.36
CA PRO A 8 -17.03 3.50 12.94
C PRO A 8 -18.35 4.29 13.05
N ASN A 9 -19.26 3.91 13.96
CA ASN A 9 -20.55 4.59 14.13
C ASN A 9 -20.37 6.11 14.32
N GLY A 10 -21.18 6.89 13.58
CA GLY A 10 -21.09 8.34 13.50
C GLY A 10 -19.83 8.88 12.79
N PHE A 11 -19.01 8.01 12.20
CA PHE A 11 -17.78 8.38 11.48
C PHE A 11 -17.78 7.90 10.03
N LEU A 12 -18.24 6.69 9.73
CA LEU A 12 -18.44 6.20 8.36
C LEU A 12 -19.92 5.83 8.12
N ASP A 13 -20.32 5.69 6.85
CA ASP A 13 -21.70 5.36 6.47
C ASP A 13 -22.14 3.97 6.94
N ASN A 14 -21.23 2.99 6.93
CA ASN A 14 -21.49 1.62 7.35
C ASN A 14 -20.90 1.38 8.75
N SER A 15 -21.76 1.36 9.78
CA SER A 15 -21.37 1.11 11.17
C SER A 15 -20.87 -0.31 11.44
N ASP A 16 -21.18 -1.26 10.55
CA ASP A 16 -20.81 -2.67 10.70
C ASP A 16 -19.45 -2.98 10.06
N ASN A 17 -18.92 -2.05 9.24
CA ASN A 17 -17.57 -2.17 8.71
C ASN A 17 -16.55 -1.76 9.78
N LEU A 18 -16.25 -2.69 10.69
CA LEU A 18 -15.34 -2.45 11.82
C LEU A 18 -13.97 -1.97 11.32
N CYS A 19 -13.39 -1.01 12.02
CA CYS A 19 -12.11 -0.39 11.70
C CYS A 19 -11.09 -0.66 12.80
N HIS A 20 -9.80 -0.63 12.48
CA HIS A 20 -8.73 -0.72 13.47
C HIS A 20 -8.88 0.40 14.51
N ALA A 21 -9.17 0.04 15.77
CA ALA A 21 -9.58 1.00 16.82
C ALA A 21 -8.58 2.15 17.01
N GLY A 22 -7.28 1.85 16.98
CA GLY A 22 -6.23 2.87 17.11
C GLY A 22 -6.28 3.94 16.02
N PHE A 23 -6.42 3.54 14.74
CA PHE A 23 -6.45 4.48 13.62
C PHE A 23 -7.77 5.26 13.60
N LEU A 24 -8.90 4.58 13.89
CA LEU A 24 -10.20 5.21 14.01
C LEU A 24 -10.24 6.26 15.13
N GLY A 25 -9.69 5.95 16.30
CA GLY A 25 -9.61 6.87 17.43
C GLY A 25 -8.83 8.14 17.07
N VAL A 26 -7.67 8.00 16.43
CA VAL A 26 -6.88 9.16 15.97
C VAL A 26 -7.61 9.93 14.87
N ALA A 27 -8.21 9.25 13.89
CA ALA A 27 -8.97 9.91 12.82
C ALA A 27 -10.14 10.74 13.37
N ARG A 28 -10.88 10.24 14.37
CA ARG A 28 -11.92 11.01 15.08
C ARG A 28 -11.36 12.28 15.72
N GLN A 29 -10.23 12.18 16.42
CA GLN A 29 -9.59 13.34 17.06
C GLN A 29 -9.05 14.35 16.04
N MET A 30 -8.63 13.88 14.86
CA MET A 30 -8.09 14.74 13.80
C MET A 30 -9.13 15.56 13.05
N ILE A 31 -10.44 15.26 13.15
CA ILE A 31 -11.49 16.01 12.45
C ILE A 31 -11.38 17.51 12.72
N ARG A 32 -11.35 17.91 13.99
CA ARG A 32 -11.31 19.34 14.38
C ARG A 32 -10.06 20.07 13.87
N PRO A 33 -8.82 19.61 14.14
CA PRO A 33 -7.63 20.32 13.67
C PRO A 33 -7.52 20.34 12.12
N VAL A 34 -7.95 19.28 11.43
CA VAL A 34 -7.96 19.25 9.95
C VAL A 34 -8.95 20.29 9.40
N VAL A 35 -10.17 20.36 9.94
CA VAL A 35 -11.17 21.36 9.54
C VAL A 35 -10.65 22.77 9.73
N LEU A 36 -10.07 23.08 10.89
CA LEU A 36 -9.51 24.40 11.17
C LEU A 36 -8.42 24.77 10.16
N ARG A 37 -7.51 23.85 9.87
CA ARG A 37 -6.43 24.11 8.91
C ARG A 37 -6.95 24.30 7.49
N LEU A 38 -7.92 23.51 7.05
CA LEU A 38 -8.52 23.64 5.72
C LEU A 38 -9.27 24.98 5.58
N ARG A 39 -10.05 25.37 6.59
CA ARG A 39 -10.72 26.69 6.62
C ARG A 39 -9.72 27.83 6.54
N GLN A 40 -8.64 27.76 7.32
CA GLN A 40 -7.58 28.76 7.28
C GLN A 40 -6.94 28.86 5.89
N LEU A 41 -6.59 27.73 5.27
CA LEU A 41 -5.98 27.73 3.92
C LEU A 41 -6.92 28.34 2.87
N LEU A 42 -8.22 28.06 2.95
CA LEU A 42 -9.22 28.64 2.05
C LEU A 42 -9.43 30.14 2.31
N GLN A 43 -9.34 30.60 3.56
CA GLN A 43 -9.39 32.02 3.92
C GLN A 43 -8.15 32.77 3.42
N GLU A 44 -6.95 32.19 3.59
CA GLU A 44 -5.68 32.76 3.14
C GLU A 44 -5.63 32.92 1.61
N ASN A 45 -6.22 31.97 0.86
CA ASN A 45 -6.33 32.06 -0.58
C ASN A 45 -7.61 31.36 -1.08
N PRO A 46 -8.69 32.12 -1.36
CA PRO A 46 -9.95 31.58 -1.86
C PRO A 46 -9.82 30.83 -3.20
N ALA A 47 -8.81 31.15 -4.03
CA ALA A 47 -8.59 30.46 -5.30
C ALA A 47 -8.22 28.98 -5.10
N ARG A 48 -7.80 28.56 -3.90
CA ARG A 48 -7.56 27.14 -3.57
C ARG A 48 -8.81 26.28 -3.68
N SER A 49 -10.01 26.87 -3.60
CA SER A 49 -11.27 26.15 -3.78
C SER A 49 -11.44 25.57 -5.19
N ALA A 50 -10.86 26.24 -6.19
CA ALA A 50 -10.80 25.74 -7.57
C ALA A 50 -9.76 24.62 -7.76
N GLY A 51 -8.92 24.37 -6.75
CA GLY A 51 -7.88 23.35 -6.76
C GLY A 51 -8.38 21.95 -6.41
N SER A 52 -7.43 21.01 -6.33
CA SER A 52 -7.65 19.66 -5.82
C SER A 52 -7.02 19.53 -4.43
N LEU A 53 -7.75 18.95 -3.48
CA LEU A 53 -7.23 18.59 -2.16
C LEU A 53 -6.63 17.18 -2.25
N VAL A 54 -5.41 17.00 -1.76
CA VAL A 54 -4.78 15.68 -1.63
C VAL A 54 -4.58 15.37 -0.15
N ILE A 55 -5.20 14.28 0.31
CA ILE A 55 -5.00 13.73 1.65
C ILE A 55 -4.03 12.56 1.50
N THR A 56 -2.85 12.66 2.11
CA THR A 56 -1.79 11.66 1.94
C THR A 56 -1.14 11.33 3.27
N GLY A 57 -0.44 10.20 3.31
CA GLY A 57 0.31 9.76 4.46
C GLY A 57 1.08 8.48 4.16
N HIS A 58 2.18 8.29 4.89
CA HIS A 58 2.96 7.06 4.88
C HIS A 58 2.65 6.24 6.13
N SER A 59 2.71 4.91 6.01
CA SER A 59 2.53 3.99 7.14
C SER A 59 1.23 4.26 7.91
N THR A 60 1.29 4.36 9.23
CA THR A 60 0.18 4.76 10.11
C THR A 60 -0.53 6.04 9.65
N GLY A 61 0.22 7.05 9.18
CA GLY A 61 -0.36 8.29 8.66
C GLY A 61 -1.23 8.06 7.42
N GLY A 62 -0.87 7.09 6.58
CA GLY A 62 -1.65 6.68 5.41
C GLY A 62 -2.97 5.99 5.79
N ALA A 63 -2.96 5.16 6.84
CA ALA A 63 -4.16 4.55 7.38
C ALA A 63 -5.15 5.62 7.89
N ILE A 64 -4.65 6.59 8.67
CA ILE A 64 -5.47 7.71 9.18
C ILE A 64 -5.97 8.60 8.04
N ALA A 65 -5.12 8.93 7.06
CA ALA A 65 -5.48 9.69 5.88
C ALA A 65 -6.64 9.04 5.11
N SER A 66 -6.61 7.72 4.95
CA SER A 66 -7.66 6.96 4.27
C SER A 66 -9.01 7.00 5.02
N LEU A 67 -8.99 6.95 6.35
CA LEU A 67 -10.18 7.09 7.19
C LEU A 67 -10.76 8.50 7.14
N LEU A 68 -9.92 9.53 7.18
CA LEU A 68 -10.35 10.93 7.01
C LEU A 68 -10.96 11.18 5.63
N TYR A 69 -10.36 10.61 4.58
CA TYR A 69 -10.91 10.66 3.23
C TYR A 69 -12.27 9.97 3.16
N ALA A 70 -12.39 8.73 3.66
CA ALA A 70 -13.65 8.00 3.68
C ALA A 70 -14.73 8.74 4.47
N HIS A 71 -14.38 9.35 5.62
CA HIS A 71 -15.28 10.20 6.40
C HIS A 71 -15.75 11.42 5.61
N MET A 72 -14.85 12.13 4.92
CA MET A 72 -15.19 13.30 4.12
C MET A 72 -16.14 12.94 2.96
N LEU A 73 -16.07 11.72 2.44
CA LEU A 73 -16.94 11.19 1.37
C LEU A 73 -18.22 10.51 1.90
N ALA A 74 -18.38 10.37 3.21
CA ALA A 74 -19.58 9.80 3.81
C ALA A 74 -20.84 10.57 3.40
N GLN A 75 -21.95 9.86 3.23
CA GLN A 75 -23.24 10.36 2.76
C GLN A 75 -24.25 10.54 3.89
N THR A 76 -24.19 9.71 4.94
CA THR A 76 -25.13 9.74 6.07
C THR A 76 -24.56 10.47 7.28
N VAL A 77 -23.23 10.65 7.33
CA VAL A 77 -22.54 11.33 8.42
C VAL A 77 -22.58 12.84 8.24
N LYS A 78 -22.94 13.56 9.31
CA LYS A 78 -22.89 15.02 9.38
C LYS A 78 -21.70 15.46 10.21
N SER A 79 -20.75 16.16 9.60
CA SER A 79 -19.60 16.74 10.30
C SER A 79 -19.08 17.98 9.59
N ASP A 80 -18.30 18.79 10.30
CA ASP A 80 -17.62 19.94 9.70
C ASP A 80 -16.69 19.55 8.54
N LEU A 81 -16.07 18.38 8.61
CA LEU A 81 -15.17 17.92 7.54
C LEU A 81 -15.96 17.51 6.29
N VAL A 82 -17.11 16.83 6.46
CA VAL A 82 -18.04 16.53 5.35
C VAL A 82 -18.53 17.82 4.71
N ASN A 83 -18.82 18.87 5.49
CA ASN A 83 -19.26 20.16 4.94
C ASN A 83 -18.20 20.83 4.04
N LEU A 84 -16.90 20.62 4.33
CA LEU A 84 -15.80 21.13 3.51
C LEU A 84 -15.59 20.36 2.20
N ARG A 85 -16.27 19.21 2.00
CA ARG A 85 -16.16 18.41 0.76
C ARG A 85 -16.40 19.25 -0.49
N ASN A 86 -17.42 20.10 -0.46
CA ASN A 86 -17.86 20.88 -1.63
C ASN A 86 -17.03 22.15 -1.84
N SER A 87 -16.05 22.42 -0.96
CA SER A 87 -15.14 23.56 -1.12
C SER A 87 -14.00 23.29 -2.10
N PHE A 88 -13.85 22.05 -2.60
CA PHE A 88 -12.79 21.65 -3.52
C PHE A 88 -13.37 20.97 -4.76
N ASN A 89 -12.79 21.25 -5.93
CA ASN A 89 -13.22 20.62 -7.19
C ASN A 89 -13.01 19.10 -7.20
N ARG A 90 -11.92 18.65 -6.57
CA ARG A 90 -11.59 17.23 -6.43
C ARG A 90 -10.89 16.98 -5.10
N ILE A 91 -11.15 15.82 -4.53
CA ILE A 91 -10.45 15.34 -3.34
C ILE A 91 -9.87 13.98 -3.66
N HIS A 92 -8.56 13.85 -3.46
CA HIS A 92 -7.81 12.64 -3.69
C HIS A 92 -7.26 12.11 -2.36
N CYS A 93 -7.13 10.80 -2.24
CA CYS A 93 -6.35 10.17 -1.19
C CYS A 93 -5.32 9.21 -1.78
N ILE A 94 -4.06 9.40 -1.41
CA ILE A 94 -2.95 8.55 -1.85
C ILE A 94 -2.11 8.22 -0.63
N SER A 95 -2.09 6.94 -0.24
CA SER A 95 -1.31 6.44 0.90
C SER A 95 -0.13 5.60 0.44
N PHE A 96 0.90 5.51 1.27
CA PHE A 96 2.14 4.77 0.97
C PHE A 96 2.47 3.79 2.10
N GLY A 97 2.50 2.49 1.82
CA GLY A 97 2.83 1.44 2.80
C GLY A 97 1.92 1.45 4.02
N ALA A 98 0.66 1.87 3.88
CA ALA A 98 -0.27 1.94 4.99
C ALA A 98 -0.72 0.54 5.42
N PRO A 99 -0.92 0.29 6.73
CA PRO A 99 -1.50 -0.97 7.20
C PRO A 99 -2.99 -1.11 6.85
N PRO A 100 -3.54 -2.34 6.88
CA PRO A 100 -4.98 -2.57 6.73
C PRO A 100 -5.82 -1.80 7.76
N VAL A 101 -6.99 -1.30 7.35
CA VAL A 101 -7.77 -0.33 8.14
C VAL A 101 -9.13 -0.80 8.60
N SER A 102 -9.83 -1.64 7.82
CA SER A 102 -11.23 -2.01 8.08
C SER A 102 -11.56 -3.39 7.56
N THR A 103 -12.54 -4.06 8.17
CA THR A 103 -12.95 -5.43 7.81
C THR A 103 -13.34 -5.58 6.34
N LEU A 104 -14.06 -4.60 5.80
CA LEU A 104 -14.37 -4.49 4.37
C LEU A 104 -13.57 -3.34 3.74
N PRO A 105 -13.06 -3.49 2.50
CA PRO A 105 -12.28 -2.43 1.84
C PRO A 105 -13.06 -1.12 1.73
N LEU A 106 -12.50 -0.02 2.26
CA LEU A 106 -13.05 1.31 2.06
C LEU A 106 -12.85 1.72 0.60
N ASN A 107 -13.93 2.12 -0.06
CA ASN A 107 -13.92 2.56 -1.46
C ASN A 107 -14.60 3.91 -1.59
N LYS A 108 -14.27 4.63 -2.67
CA LYS A 108 -15.02 5.84 -3.03
C LYS A 108 -16.47 5.44 -3.38
N PRO A 109 -17.49 6.25 -3.07
CA PRO A 109 -18.85 5.98 -3.50
C PRO A 109 -18.95 5.92 -5.04
N SER A 110 -19.81 5.04 -5.56
CA SER A 110 -20.06 4.85 -7.00
C SER A 110 -20.96 5.94 -7.60
N ARG A 111 -20.64 7.21 -7.35
CA ARG A 111 -21.35 8.38 -7.91
C ARG A 111 -20.52 9.05 -8.99
N ARG A 112 -21.18 9.60 -10.02
CA ARG A 112 -20.51 10.30 -11.15
C ARG A 112 -19.67 11.49 -10.68
N GLU A 113 -20.12 12.21 -9.66
CA GLU A 113 -19.38 13.33 -9.05
C GLU A 113 -17.97 12.95 -8.59
N TYR A 114 -17.76 11.71 -8.15
CA TYR A 114 -16.48 11.22 -7.63
C TYR A 114 -15.72 10.38 -8.65
N GLN A 115 -16.10 10.39 -9.93
CA GLN A 115 -15.47 9.52 -10.94
C GLN A 115 -14.00 9.88 -11.20
N ASN A 116 -13.66 11.18 -11.12
CA ASN A 116 -12.31 11.70 -11.34
C ASN A 116 -11.51 11.85 -10.04
N TRP A 117 -12.05 11.35 -8.93
CA TRP A 117 -11.39 11.41 -7.63
C TRP A 117 -10.56 10.14 -7.46
N LEU A 118 -9.36 10.28 -6.90
CA LEU A 118 -8.41 9.18 -6.77
C LEU A 118 -8.40 8.70 -5.33
N PHE A 119 -8.43 7.38 -5.14
CA PHE A 119 -8.24 6.77 -3.84
C PHE A 119 -7.33 5.55 -4.01
N PHE A 120 -6.04 5.74 -3.75
CA PHE A 120 -5.00 4.75 -3.97
C PHE A 120 -4.24 4.41 -2.70
N SER A 121 -3.94 3.13 -2.55
CA SER A 121 -2.94 2.63 -1.60
C SER A 121 -1.76 2.08 -2.39
N ILE A 122 -0.61 2.73 -2.25
CA ILE A 122 0.63 2.40 -2.94
C ILE A 122 1.49 1.55 -2.02
N ILE A 123 1.96 0.41 -2.52
CA ILE A 123 2.62 -0.64 -1.74
C ILE A 123 3.91 -1.03 -2.45
N ASN A 124 5.04 -1.04 -1.77
CA ASN A 124 6.25 -1.66 -2.30
C ASN A 124 6.13 -3.18 -2.19
N GLU A 125 6.46 -3.89 -3.26
CA GLU A 125 6.63 -5.35 -3.17
C GLU A 125 7.65 -5.68 -2.08
N GLY A 126 7.26 -6.56 -1.16
CA GLY A 126 8.07 -6.97 -0.02
C GLY A 126 7.83 -6.17 1.27
N ASP A 127 7.08 -5.06 1.24
CA ASP A 127 6.76 -4.26 2.43
C ASP A 127 5.78 -4.98 3.38
N PRO A 128 6.21 -5.39 4.60
CA PRO A 128 5.36 -6.13 5.52
C PRO A 128 4.24 -5.29 6.13
N VAL A 129 4.35 -3.95 6.18
CA VAL A 129 3.39 -3.08 6.87
C VAL A 129 2.04 -3.10 6.19
N SER A 130 2.01 -3.22 4.85
CA SER A 130 0.74 -3.29 4.11
C SER A 130 -0.06 -4.56 4.40
N LEU A 131 0.54 -5.54 5.07
CA LEU A 131 -0.11 -6.79 5.51
C LEU A 131 -0.14 -6.90 7.04
N SER A 132 0.30 -5.87 7.78
CA SER A 132 0.57 -5.99 9.21
C SER A 132 -0.70 -6.01 10.05
N GLU A 133 -1.14 -7.23 10.35
CA GLU A 133 -2.03 -7.55 11.45
C GLU A 133 -1.23 -8.26 12.56
N THR A 134 -1.76 -8.28 13.79
CA THR A 134 -1.06 -8.91 14.93
C THR A 134 -0.71 -10.38 14.63
N ALA A 135 -1.63 -11.13 14.02
CA ALA A 135 -1.38 -12.52 13.62
C ALA A 135 -0.32 -12.63 12.52
N TYR A 136 -0.33 -11.72 11.55
CA TYR A 136 0.66 -11.70 10.48
C TYR A 136 2.06 -11.41 10.99
N VAL A 137 2.22 -10.39 11.84
CA VAL A 137 3.52 -10.04 12.43
C VAL A 137 4.08 -11.20 13.25
N ARG A 138 3.25 -11.88 14.05
CA ARG A 138 3.65 -13.10 14.77
C ARG A 138 4.12 -14.20 13.82
N SER A 139 3.33 -14.47 12.77
CA SER A 139 3.71 -15.43 11.72
C SER A 139 5.03 -15.07 11.02
N LEU A 140 5.32 -13.79 10.80
CA LEU A 140 6.60 -13.36 10.22
C LEU A 140 7.76 -13.60 11.19
N ILE A 141 7.57 -13.34 12.48
CA ILE A 141 8.58 -13.63 13.51
C ILE A 141 8.87 -15.14 13.55
N ASP A 142 7.81 -15.97 13.52
CA ASP A 142 7.96 -17.43 13.47
C ASP A 142 8.70 -17.90 12.22
N LEU A 143 8.40 -17.29 11.05
CA LEU A 143 9.11 -17.55 9.81
C LEU A 143 10.60 -17.17 9.91
N TYR A 144 10.93 -16.01 10.48
CA TYR A 144 12.32 -15.58 10.65
C TYR A 144 13.11 -16.46 11.62
N ASN A 145 12.44 -17.02 12.63
CA ASN A 145 13.04 -17.94 13.58
C ASN A 145 13.07 -19.39 13.08
N SER A 146 12.38 -19.71 11.98
CA SER A 146 12.34 -21.05 11.43
C SER A 146 13.69 -21.41 10.78
N PRO A 147 14.17 -22.65 10.93
CA PRO A 147 15.38 -23.08 10.22
C PRO A 147 15.12 -23.01 8.71
N PRO A 148 16.13 -22.63 7.91
CA PRO A 148 15.97 -22.64 6.46
C PRO A 148 15.50 -24.03 6.01
N PRO A 149 14.57 -24.12 5.04
CA PRO A 149 14.06 -25.40 4.58
C PRO A 149 15.25 -26.28 4.23
N SER A 150 15.26 -27.52 4.72
CA SER A 150 16.37 -28.44 4.51
C SER A 150 16.57 -28.60 3.00
N ALA A 151 17.55 -27.89 2.44
CA ALA A 151 18.04 -28.19 1.11
C ALA A 151 18.57 -29.61 1.24
N ARG A 152 17.88 -30.59 0.62
CA ARG A 152 18.51 -31.89 0.40
C ARG A 152 19.85 -31.58 -0.26
N PRO A 153 20.99 -31.99 0.32
CA PRO A 153 22.28 -31.57 -0.20
C PRO A 153 22.37 -32.09 -1.64
N ALA A 154 22.38 -31.17 -2.61
CA ALA A 154 23.13 -31.43 -3.82
C ALA A 154 24.56 -31.62 -3.33
N SER A 155 25.03 -32.86 -3.39
CA SER A 155 26.36 -33.30 -3.01
C SER A 155 27.39 -32.18 -3.12
N PHE A 156 27.82 -31.65 -1.98
CA PHE A 156 29.02 -30.84 -1.86
C PHE A 156 30.22 -31.75 -2.19
N LEU A 157 30.54 -31.87 -3.47
CA LEU A 157 31.85 -32.34 -3.91
C LEU A 157 32.59 -31.16 -4.54
N SER A 158 33.51 -30.64 -3.72
CA SER A 158 34.69 -29.85 -4.05
C SER A 158 34.53 -28.66 -5.02
N ARG A 159 34.62 -27.45 -4.45
CA ARG A 159 35.43 -26.41 -5.07
C ARG A 159 36.88 -26.90 -5.17
N LYS A 160 37.31 -27.30 -6.37
CA LYS A 160 38.70 -27.16 -6.82
C LYS A 160 38.70 -26.75 -8.28
N LEU A 161 39.49 -25.73 -8.58
CA LEU A 161 39.70 -25.17 -9.91
C LEU A 161 40.17 -26.25 -10.91
N SER A 162 39.62 -26.23 -12.11
CA SER A 162 40.41 -26.49 -13.33
C SER A 162 39.79 -25.76 -14.53
N PHE A 163 40.60 -24.83 -15.04
CA PHE A 163 40.53 -24.31 -16.39
C PHE A 163 40.90 -25.46 -17.34
N PHE A 164 40.00 -25.85 -18.26
CA PHE A 164 40.26 -26.22 -19.66
C PHE A 164 38.99 -26.83 -20.30
N SER A 165 38.78 -26.44 -21.54
CA SER A 165 37.69 -26.80 -22.46
C SER A 165 37.57 -28.30 -22.74
N SER A 166 36.34 -28.84 -22.81
CA SER A 166 35.78 -29.40 -24.07
C SER A 166 34.49 -30.21 -23.85
N LYS A 167 33.57 -30.04 -24.81
CA LYS A 167 32.45 -30.92 -25.24
C LYS A 167 31.91 -31.97 -24.24
N GLN A 168 30.69 -31.74 -23.74
CA GLN A 168 29.57 -32.67 -23.99
C GLN A 168 28.21 -32.10 -23.57
N ARG A 169 27.28 -32.05 -24.53
CA ARG A 169 25.85 -31.85 -24.30
C ARG A 169 25.28 -33.10 -23.63
N ARG A 170 24.68 -32.98 -22.44
CA ARG A 170 23.61 -33.90 -21.96
C ARG A 170 22.63 -33.18 -21.03
N GLY A 171 21.36 -33.25 -21.41
CA GLY A 171 20.16 -33.23 -20.55
C GLY A 171 20.06 -32.19 -19.44
N PHE A 172 19.40 -31.07 -19.74
CA PHE A 172 18.92 -30.13 -18.73
C PHE A 172 17.71 -30.76 -18.00
N ASP A 173 17.97 -31.39 -16.86
CA ASP A 173 16.91 -31.95 -16.02
C ASP A 173 16.32 -30.82 -15.15
N LYS A 174 15.21 -30.22 -15.61
CA LYS A 174 14.43 -29.19 -14.89
C LYS A 174 13.83 -29.79 -13.62
N ARG A 175 14.61 -29.90 -12.55
CA ARG A 175 14.08 -30.16 -11.21
C ARG A 175 13.32 -28.91 -10.75
N LYS A 176 11.98 -29.01 -10.69
CA LYS A 176 11.10 -28.00 -10.10
C LYS A 176 11.62 -27.69 -8.69
N SER A 177 12.12 -26.47 -8.48
CA SER A 177 12.31 -25.91 -7.15
C SER A 177 10.95 -26.00 -6.43
N THR A 178 10.83 -26.87 -5.44
CA THR A 178 9.67 -26.84 -4.54
C THR A 178 9.81 -25.57 -3.71
N SER A 179 9.11 -24.51 -4.14
CA SER A 179 9.00 -23.28 -3.36
C SER A 179 8.52 -23.65 -1.96
N ALA A 180 9.24 -23.20 -0.93
CA ALA A 180 8.82 -23.38 0.45
C ALA A 180 7.50 -22.63 0.65
N VAL A 181 6.44 -23.36 1.00
CA VAL A 181 5.12 -22.78 1.25
C VAL A 181 5.04 -22.42 2.72
N TRP A 182 4.86 -21.13 3.02
CA TRP A 182 4.58 -20.67 4.39
C TRP A 182 3.09 -20.33 4.51
N CYS A 183 2.38 -21.08 5.35
CA CYS A 183 0.96 -20.82 5.62
C CYS A 183 0.82 -19.58 6.49
N ARG A 184 0.30 -18.51 5.90
CA ARG A 184 0.05 -17.24 6.58
C ARG A 184 -1.35 -17.24 7.21
N PRO A 185 -1.55 -16.60 8.38
CA PRO A 185 -2.88 -16.36 8.92
C PRO A 185 -3.79 -15.61 7.94
N ALA A 186 -5.08 -15.91 8.00
CA ALA A 186 -6.09 -15.18 7.25
C ALA A 186 -6.11 -13.70 7.69
N SER A 187 -6.27 -12.80 6.73
CA SER A 187 -6.39 -11.37 6.98
C SER A 187 -7.79 -11.05 7.47
N THR A 188 -7.91 -10.27 8.55
CA THR A 188 -9.20 -9.83 9.10
C THR A 188 -9.55 -8.40 8.71
N LEU A 189 -8.55 -7.62 8.28
CA LEU A 189 -8.70 -6.25 7.83
C LEU A 189 -8.19 -6.10 6.40
N SER A 190 -8.79 -5.19 5.67
CA SER A 190 -8.50 -4.86 4.29
C SER A 190 -7.82 -3.50 4.16
N LEU A 191 -7.01 -3.37 3.12
CA LEU A 191 -6.49 -2.10 2.65
C LEU A 191 -7.57 -1.29 1.91
N PRO A 192 -7.55 0.04 2.01
CA PRO A 192 -8.53 0.91 1.39
C PRO A 192 -8.13 1.30 -0.05
N GLY A 193 -9.12 1.73 -0.84
CA GLY A 193 -8.92 2.25 -2.18
C GLY A 193 -8.49 1.20 -3.21
N ARG A 194 -8.03 1.66 -4.37
CA ARG A 194 -7.40 0.79 -5.37
C ARG A 194 -5.94 0.57 -5.00
N LEU A 195 -5.52 -0.69 -5.03
CA LEU A 195 -4.19 -1.08 -4.60
C LEU A 195 -3.22 -1.07 -5.78
N VAL A 196 -2.06 -0.44 -5.57
CA VAL A 196 -0.97 -0.36 -6.56
C VAL A 196 0.30 -0.91 -5.93
N VAL A 197 0.79 -2.03 -6.45
CA VAL A 197 2.07 -2.61 -6.04
C VAL A 197 3.18 -2.09 -6.93
N LEU A 198 4.19 -1.49 -6.32
CA LEU A 198 5.42 -1.05 -6.93
C LEU A 198 6.45 -2.17 -6.84
N ARG A 199 6.91 -2.63 -8.01
CA ARG A 199 8.07 -3.51 -8.13
C ARG A 199 9.24 -2.70 -8.61
N GLY A 200 10.44 -3.05 -8.17
CA GLY A 200 11.65 -2.40 -8.65
C GLY A 200 12.84 -3.33 -8.58
N ASN A 201 13.73 -3.18 -9.55
CA ASN A 201 14.97 -3.91 -9.63
C ASN A 201 16.09 -2.97 -10.10
N GLU A 202 17.33 -3.36 -9.80
CA GLU A 202 18.49 -2.77 -10.44
C GLU A 202 18.67 -3.44 -11.81
N GLY A 203 18.64 -2.65 -12.87
CA GLY A 203 18.98 -3.12 -14.21
C GLY A 203 20.43 -3.56 -14.30
N LYS A 204 20.76 -4.34 -15.34
CA LYS A 204 22.14 -4.78 -15.60
C LYS A 204 23.12 -3.62 -15.83
N ASP A 205 22.59 -2.45 -16.18
CA ASP A 205 23.28 -1.18 -16.37
C ASP A 205 23.43 -0.38 -15.05
N GLY A 206 23.03 -0.95 -13.91
CA GLY A 206 23.03 -0.29 -12.60
C GLY A 206 21.93 0.76 -12.44
N LYS A 207 21.06 0.94 -13.43
CA LYS A 207 19.95 1.89 -13.35
C LYS A 207 18.78 1.28 -12.58
N GLN A 208 18.23 2.05 -11.67
CA GLN A 208 17.03 1.68 -10.94
C GLN A 208 15.83 1.71 -11.89
N ARG A 209 14.97 0.69 -11.82
CA ARG A 209 13.71 0.64 -12.54
C ARG A 209 12.55 0.44 -11.57
N ALA A 210 11.40 0.95 -11.94
CA ALA A 210 10.17 0.78 -11.17
C ALA A 210 9.01 0.45 -12.13
N GLU A 211 8.14 -0.44 -11.69
CA GLU A 211 6.93 -0.85 -12.39
C GLU A 211 5.76 -0.82 -11.41
N ALA A 212 4.58 -0.44 -11.89
CA ALA A 212 3.37 -0.37 -11.07
C ALA A 212 2.31 -1.36 -11.57
N TYR A 213 1.76 -2.15 -10.64
CA TYR A 213 0.76 -3.17 -10.91
C TYR A 213 -0.49 -2.92 -10.07
N LEU A 214 -1.67 -3.04 -10.68
CA LEU A 214 -2.93 -3.06 -9.94
C LEU A 214 -3.13 -4.43 -9.29
N THR A 215 -3.62 -4.44 -8.06
CA THR A 215 -3.94 -5.68 -7.34
C THR A 215 -5.21 -5.52 -6.49
N ARG A 216 -5.58 -6.58 -5.77
CA ARG A 216 -6.72 -6.63 -4.86
C ARG A 216 -6.33 -7.20 -3.51
N ASN A 217 -7.16 -6.95 -2.49
CA ASN A 217 -6.92 -7.46 -1.14
C ASN A 217 -6.80 -9.00 -1.12
N GLU A 218 -7.60 -9.71 -1.94
CA GLU A 218 -7.58 -11.17 -2.02
C GLU A 218 -6.28 -11.72 -2.60
N GLU A 219 -5.68 -11.01 -3.57
CA GLU A 219 -4.41 -11.38 -4.17
C GLU A 219 -3.25 -11.17 -3.19
N LEU A 220 -3.23 -10.02 -2.50
CA LEU A 220 -2.27 -9.74 -1.43
C LEU A 220 -2.43 -10.68 -0.23
N ALA A 221 -3.63 -11.22 -0.02
CA ALA A 221 -3.88 -12.16 1.07
C ALA A 221 -3.11 -13.48 0.91
N GLY A 222 -2.76 -13.85 -0.33
CA GLY A 222 -1.99 -15.06 -0.65
C GLY A 222 -0.47 -14.88 -0.65
N ILE A 223 0.03 -13.66 -0.41
CA ILE A 223 1.46 -13.32 -0.55
C ILE A 223 2.09 -13.09 0.83
N VAL A 224 3.39 -13.37 0.95
CA VAL A 224 4.20 -13.05 2.14
C VAL A 224 5.19 -11.94 1.78
N PHE A 225 5.04 -10.80 2.45
CA PHE A 225 5.99 -9.69 2.42
C PHE A 225 6.70 -9.57 3.77
N GLY A 226 8.01 -9.74 3.80
CA GLY A 226 8.80 -9.73 5.04
C GLY A 226 9.87 -8.65 5.10
N ASP A 227 10.24 -8.03 3.98
CA ASP A 227 11.41 -7.16 3.91
C ASP A 227 11.09 -5.75 4.43
N VAL A 228 11.46 -5.49 5.68
CA VAL A 228 11.24 -4.21 6.36
C VAL A 228 11.89 -3.05 5.61
N MET A 229 12.95 -3.28 4.83
CA MET A 229 13.60 -2.22 4.05
C MET A 229 12.69 -1.69 2.94
N MET A 230 11.73 -2.50 2.46
CA MET A 230 10.75 -2.09 1.45
C MET A 230 9.76 -1.05 1.98
N HIS A 231 9.66 -0.88 3.30
CA HIS A 231 8.78 0.10 3.92
C HIS A 231 9.31 1.54 3.87
N SER A 232 10.59 1.75 3.53
CA SER A 232 11.22 3.08 3.56
C SER A 232 10.51 4.10 2.66
N MET A 233 10.18 5.27 3.22
CA MET A 233 9.58 6.37 2.44
C MET A 233 10.51 6.85 1.32
N ALA A 234 11.83 6.80 1.52
CA ALA A 234 12.79 7.13 0.47
C ALA A 234 12.69 6.18 -0.72
N LEU A 235 12.40 4.90 -0.49
CA LEU A 235 12.20 3.93 -1.57
C LEU A 235 10.86 4.15 -2.28
N TYR A 236 9.77 4.40 -1.54
CA TYR A 236 8.49 4.79 -2.12
C TYR A 236 8.63 6.01 -3.02
N GLN A 237 9.25 7.07 -2.51
CA GLN A 237 9.50 8.31 -3.26
C GLN A 237 10.29 8.02 -4.54
N ARG A 238 11.45 7.34 -4.43
CA ARG A 238 12.29 7.02 -5.59
C ARG A 238 11.52 6.25 -6.66
N ARG A 239 10.75 5.21 -6.29
CA ARG A 239 9.99 4.40 -7.25
C ARG A 239 8.89 5.21 -7.94
N VAL A 240 8.20 6.06 -7.19
CA VAL A 240 7.17 6.97 -7.74
C VAL A 240 7.79 8.01 -8.68
N GLU A 241 8.95 8.56 -8.32
CA GLU A 241 9.68 9.52 -9.17
C GLU A 241 10.07 8.89 -10.51
N ILE A 242 10.64 7.67 -10.51
CA ILE A 242 10.97 6.93 -11.74
C ILE A 242 9.74 6.81 -12.64
N LEU A 243 8.62 6.31 -12.08
CA LEU A 243 7.37 6.14 -12.83
C LEU A 243 6.82 7.46 -13.37
N ALA A 244 6.89 8.53 -12.57
CA ALA A 244 6.42 9.84 -12.97
C ALA A 244 7.26 10.44 -14.10
N THR A 245 8.59 10.33 -14.02
CA THR A 245 9.51 10.79 -15.08
C THR A 245 9.29 10.02 -16.37
N GLU A 246 9.22 8.68 -16.32
CA GLU A 246 8.97 7.86 -17.50
C GLU A 246 7.62 8.19 -18.16
N ALA A 247 6.56 8.33 -17.36
CA ALA A 247 5.24 8.72 -17.88
C ALA A 247 5.21 10.13 -18.48
N ALA A 248 6.03 11.06 -17.98
CA ALA A 248 6.14 12.40 -18.54
C ALA A 248 6.90 12.40 -19.87
N CYS A 249 8.00 11.65 -19.97
CA CYS A 249 8.78 11.53 -21.21
C CYS A 249 7.95 10.91 -22.33
N VAL A 250 7.22 9.82 -22.07
CA VAL A 250 6.35 9.18 -23.08
C VAL A 250 5.31 10.17 -23.64
N LYS A 251 4.71 11.00 -22.80
CA LYS A 251 3.73 12.01 -23.23
C LYS A 251 4.32 13.10 -24.13
N MET A 252 5.61 13.41 -24.01
CA MET A 252 6.26 14.41 -24.87
C MET A 252 6.52 13.86 -26.27
N ASP A 253 6.85 12.57 -26.36
CA ASP A 253 7.11 11.90 -27.64
C ASP A 253 5.81 11.61 -28.43
N GLU A 254 4.68 11.37 -27.75
CA GLU A 254 3.36 11.22 -28.42
C GLU A 254 2.74 12.55 -28.88
N GLY A 255 3.32 13.69 -28.47
CA GLY A 255 2.84 15.03 -28.79
C GLY A 255 3.66 15.80 -29.83
N SER A 256 4.69 15.18 -30.42
CA SER A 256 5.55 15.74 -31.47
C SER A 256 5.30 15.03 -32.81
#